data_AF-E6XKC7-F1
#
_entry.id   AF-E6XKC7-F1
#
_cell.length_a   1.000
_cell.length_b   1.000
_cell.length_c   1.000
_cell.angle_alpha   90.00
_cell.angle_beta   90.00
_cell.angle_gamma   90.00
#
_symmetry.space_group_name_H-M   'P 1'
#
loop_
_entity.id
_entity.type
_entity.pdbx_description
1 polymer ?
#
loop_
_entity_poly.entity_id
_entity_poly.type
_entity_poly.pdbx_seq_one_letter_code
_entity_poly.pdbx_strand_id
1 'polypeptide(L)'
;MTVQKNTIIYRSTFFPLLLLVYPLYCLIIDRHIIATLCLLLLAAVLFFYIYKLFNNLSKLEHAARHLGDGDLSYQVDEKDAGVFIKVVRSINRMGEDVSRTILSLSDTCEGMKNVASDIKVISEQAKQGVLEQEHQTELAATAITQMVSTVQAVSQNAASTAKAADMAQNSAKQSDHIMGNIVHKINGMTKQLHDTKNVIENLAADTNNISSIIETISQVAEQTNLLALNAAIESARAGEHGRGFAIVADEVRNLAKRTSEATVEIQQQIAGLQKGAHKGLEVMLHNVSLADETALMVNQAHHALNDIAVQVNTITDMSHQIATASEEQYKVAEEINNNICAVAKLALNNAHRTNNTNLSSLKVYNMSQEIGSLLHRFHVDKALFNSNQALSKLFVTWGPELDIGMPEINRQHQRLVSLINELHRTLSEDYGLEAIKRIVQGLVDYTANHFSYEEELFERFGYPQSESHKEKHGQLVGQVLDFQKRVGKGEDVADELMSFLRSWLVNHIQKSDKEYTTFLLSHGAE
;
A
#
# COMPACT_ATOMS: atom_id res chain seq x y z
N MET A 1 21.09 -77.42 -0.18
CA MET A 1 19.62 -77.53 -0.40
C MET A 1 19.21 -78.13 -1.75
N THR A 2 20.14 -78.51 -2.63
CA THR A 2 19.85 -79.04 -3.98
C THR A 2 19.57 -80.55 -4.01
N VAL A 3 20.09 -81.32 -3.05
CA VAL A 3 19.91 -82.79 -3.01
C VAL A 3 18.48 -83.19 -2.60
N GLN A 4 17.81 -82.40 -1.76
CA GLN A 4 16.47 -82.71 -1.22
C GLN A 4 15.33 -82.47 -2.22
N LYS A 5 15.50 -81.54 -3.18
CA LYS A 5 14.53 -81.29 -4.27
C LYS A 5 14.49 -82.45 -5.27
N ASN A 6 15.63 -83.05 -5.61
CA ASN A 6 15.67 -84.17 -6.55
C ASN A 6 15.08 -85.45 -5.94
N THR A 7 15.20 -85.68 -4.63
CA THR A 7 14.59 -86.86 -3.98
C THR A 7 13.05 -86.80 -3.93
N ILE A 8 12.47 -85.60 -3.81
CA ILE A 8 11.01 -85.40 -3.79
C ILE A 8 10.41 -85.56 -5.19
N ILE A 9 11.10 -85.07 -6.23
CA ILE A 9 10.66 -85.22 -7.63
C ILE A 9 10.69 -86.70 -8.03
N TYR A 10 11.73 -87.45 -7.65
CA TYR A 10 11.78 -88.90 -7.86
C TYR A 10 10.64 -89.61 -7.12
N ARG A 11 10.34 -89.31 -5.84
CA ARG A 11 9.22 -89.94 -5.12
C ARG A 11 7.83 -89.60 -5.68
N SER A 12 7.63 -88.36 -6.15
CA SER A 12 6.34 -87.89 -6.68
C SER A 12 6.01 -88.45 -8.07
N THR A 13 7.02 -88.85 -8.85
CA THR A 13 6.84 -89.37 -10.21
C THR A 13 6.91 -90.88 -10.27
N PHE A 14 7.80 -91.52 -9.49
CA PHE A 14 7.94 -92.97 -9.51
C PHE A 14 6.78 -93.71 -8.84
N PHE A 15 6.22 -93.18 -7.75
CA PHE A 15 5.15 -93.85 -7.01
C PHE A 15 3.85 -94.05 -7.83
N PRO A 16 3.32 -93.03 -8.54
CA PRO A 16 2.17 -93.24 -9.43
C PRO A 16 2.50 -94.11 -10.65
N LEU A 17 3.72 -94.05 -11.18
CA LEU A 17 4.16 -94.91 -12.29
C LEU A 17 4.21 -96.40 -11.85
N LEU A 18 4.67 -96.65 -10.63
CA LEU A 18 4.71 -97.98 -10.03
C LEU A 18 3.30 -98.51 -9.75
N LEU A 19 2.37 -97.65 -9.29
CA LEU A 19 0.95 -98.00 -9.16
C LEU A 19 0.24 -98.26 -10.51
N LEU A 20 0.78 -97.76 -11.62
CA LEU A 20 0.26 -98.00 -12.98
C LEU A 20 0.80 -99.31 -13.58
N VAL A 21 2.10 -99.59 -13.41
CA VAL A 21 2.79 -100.73 -14.06
C VAL A 21 2.76 -102.00 -13.21
N TYR A 22 2.77 -101.88 -11.88
CA TYR A 22 2.75 -103.02 -10.95
C TYR A 22 1.47 -103.88 -11.01
N PRO A 23 0.23 -103.33 -11.16
CA PRO A 23 -0.94 -104.17 -11.35
C PRO A 23 -0.91 -104.95 -12.67
N LEU A 24 -0.34 -104.37 -13.75
CA LEU A 24 -0.09 -105.08 -15.01
C LEU A 24 0.90 -106.24 -14.82
N TYR A 25 1.98 -106.04 -14.08
CA TYR A 25 2.91 -107.12 -13.71
C TYR A 25 2.25 -108.20 -12.82
N CYS A 26 1.42 -107.81 -11.86
CA CYS A 26 0.67 -108.75 -11.02
C CYS A 26 -0.34 -109.58 -11.84
N LEU A 27 -0.91 -109.01 -12.90
CA LEU A 27 -1.78 -109.73 -13.84
C LEU A 27 -1.01 -110.74 -14.70
N ILE A 28 0.26 -110.48 -15.04
CA ILE A 28 1.13 -111.41 -15.80
C ILE A 28 1.53 -112.64 -14.96
N ILE A 29 1.54 -112.54 -13.63
CA ILE A 29 1.94 -113.62 -12.69
C ILE A 29 0.69 -114.20 -11.97
N ASP A 30 -0.51 -114.07 -12.54
CA ASP A 30 -1.78 -114.60 -12.01
C ASP A 30 -2.14 -114.17 -10.56
N ARG A 31 -1.68 -113.00 -10.11
CA ARG A 31 -1.97 -112.43 -8.78
C ARG A 31 -3.08 -111.37 -8.84
N HIS A 32 -4.29 -111.80 -9.20
CA HIS A 32 -5.44 -110.90 -9.43
C HIS A 32 -5.85 -110.06 -8.20
N ILE A 33 -5.82 -110.63 -6.99
CA ILE A 33 -6.23 -109.90 -5.76
C ILE A 33 -5.32 -108.69 -5.49
N ILE A 34 -4.01 -108.85 -5.66
CA ILE A 34 -3.03 -107.78 -5.45
C ILE A 34 -3.19 -106.71 -6.54
N ALA A 35 -3.42 -107.11 -7.79
CA ALA A 35 -3.71 -106.17 -8.87
C ALA A 35 -4.97 -105.32 -8.57
N THR A 36 -6.05 -105.93 -8.07
CA THR A 36 -7.28 -105.20 -7.71
C THR A 36 -7.06 -104.22 -6.55
N LEU A 37 -6.32 -104.62 -5.51
CA LEU A 37 -6.00 -103.73 -4.38
C LEU A 37 -5.12 -102.55 -4.82
N CYS A 38 -4.16 -102.77 -5.72
CA CYS A 38 -3.34 -101.69 -6.29
C CYS A 38 -4.18 -100.73 -7.15
N LEU A 39 -5.13 -101.23 -7.94
CA LEU A 39 -6.04 -100.40 -8.73
C LEU A 39 -7.00 -99.58 -7.85
N LEU A 40 -7.54 -100.16 -6.77
CA LEU A 40 -8.36 -99.44 -5.79
C LEU A 40 -7.57 -98.34 -5.07
N LEU A 41 -6.32 -98.64 -4.68
CA LEU A 41 -5.41 -97.65 -4.09
C LEU A 41 -5.11 -96.51 -5.08
N LEU A 42 -4.84 -96.83 -6.35
CA LEU A 42 -4.64 -95.83 -7.40
C LEU A 42 -5.89 -94.96 -7.59
N ALA A 43 -7.08 -95.56 -7.64
CA ALA A 43 -8.34 -94.84 -7.75
C ALA A 43 -8.60 -93.92 -6.55
N ALA A 44 -8.30 -94.36 -5.32
CA ALA A 44 -8.43 -93.54 -4.12
C ALA A 44 -7.45 -92.35 -4.11
N VAL A 45 -6.19 -92.58 -4.54
CA VAL A 45 -5.19 -91.51 -4.69
C VAL A 45 -5.62 -90.50 -5.75
N LEU A 46 -6.06 -90.96 -6.94
CA LEU A 46 -6.57 -90.08 -7.99
C LEU A 46 -7.81 -89.30 -7.54
N PHE A 47 -8.75 -89.94 -6.86
CA PHE A 47 -9.93 -89.28 -6.29
C PHE A 47 -9.54 -88.19 -5.29
N PHE A 48 -8.59 -88.45 -4.39
CA PHE A 48 -8.09 -87.44 -3.44
C PHE A 48 -7.47 -86.23 -4.15
N TYR A 49 -6.63 -86.45 -5.17
CA TYR A 49 -6.05 -85.36 -5.95
C TYR A 49 -7.09 -84.58 -6.77
N ILE A 50 -8.07 -85.27 -7.39
CA ILE A 50 -9.17 -84.64 -8.13
C ILE A 50 -10.05 -83.82 -7.18
N TYR A 51 -10.42 -84.36 -6.01
CA TYR A 51 -11.19 -83.64 -5.00
C TYR A 51 -10.45 -82.38 -4.53
N LYS A 52 -9.14 -82.50 -4.24
CA LYS A 52 -8.30 -81.35 -3.89
C LYS A 52 -8.19 -80.33 -5.03
N LEU A 53 -8.16 -80.78 -6.28
CA LEU A 53 -8.15 -79.92 -7.47
C LEU A 53 -9.45 -79.12 -7.58
N PHE A 54 -10.62 -79.78 -7.49
CA PHE A 54 -11.93 -79.12 -7.53
C PHE A 54 -12.12 -78.14 -6.37
N ASN A 55 -11.69 -78.51 -5.16
CA ASN A 55 -11.76 -77.62 -4.00
C ASN A 55 -10.91 -76.35 -4.19
N ASN A 56 -9.69 -76.50 -4.72
CA ASN A 56 -8.84 -75.34 -5.02
C ASN A 56 -9.39 -74.49 -6.17
N LEU A 57 -10.04 -75.09 -7.16
CA LEU A 57 -10.71 -74.37 -8.24
C LEU A 57 -11.91 -73.56 -7.72
N SER A 58 -12.69 -74.12 -6.79
CA SER A 58 -13.76 -73.42 -6.09
C SER A 58 -13.22 -72.24 -5.28
N LYS A 59 -12.11 -72.40 -4.55
CA LYS A 59 -11.45 -71.27 -3.84
C LYS A 59 -11.00 -70.15 -4.80
N LEU A 60 -10.46 -70.50 -5.96
CA LEU A 60 -10.08 -69.51 -6.98
C LEU A 60 -11.30 -68.78 -7.56
N GLU A 61 -12.38 -69.51 -7.82
CA GLU A 61 -13.63 -68.92 -8.29
C GLU A 61 -14.22 -67.95 -7.26
N HIS A 62 -14.23 -68.33 -5.97
CA HIS A 62 -14.63 -67.44 -4.88
C HIS A 62 -13.74 -66.20 -4.82
N ALA A 63 -12.43 -66.34 -4.91
CA ALA A 63 -11.51 -65.20 -4.92
C ALA A 63 -11.76 -64.25 -6.09
N ALA A 64 -11.99 -64.80 -7.28
CA ALA A 64 -12.30 -64.01 -8.47
C ALA A 64 -13.65 -63.28 -8.35
N ARG A 65 -14.66 -63.90 -7.72
CA ARG A 65 -15.94 -63.25 -7.40
C ARG A 65 -15.77 -62.11 -6.43
N HIS A 66 -15.11 -62.32 -5.28
CA HIS A 66 -14.83 -61.26 -4.31
C HIS A 66 -14.14 -60.06 -4.98
N LEU A 67 -13.09 -60.33 -5.77
CA LEU A 67 -12.37 -59.29 -6.50
C LEU A 67 -13.24 -58.56 -7.54
N GLY A 68 -14.11 -59.28 -8.27
CA GLY A 68 -15.03 -58.69 -9.25
C GLY A 68 -16.18 -57.88 -8.63
N ASP A 69 -16.64 -58.31 -7.46
CA ASP A 69 -17.66 -57.62 -6.65
C ASP A 69 -17.09 -56.37 -5.96
N GLY A 70 -15.76 -56.23 -5.95
CA GLY A 70 -15.05 -55.10 -5.35
C GLY A 70 -14.62 -55.34 -3.91
N ASP A 71 -14.75 -56.56 -3.39
CA ASP A 71 -14.18 -56.96 -2.10
C ASP A 71 -12.71 -57.31 -2.26
N LEU A 72 -11.86 -56.32 -1.96
CA LEU A 72 -10.42 -56.41 -2.07
C LEU A 72 -9.75 -56.89 -0.78
N SER A 73 -10.54 -57.14 0.28
CA SER A 73 -10.06 -57.67 1.55
C SER A 73 -9.84 -59.20 1.52
N TYR A 74 -10.48 -59.88 0.57
CA TYR A 74 -10.41 -61.34 0.45
C TYR A 74 -9.06 -61.80 -0.11
N GLN A 75 -8.33 -62.62 0.66
CA GLN A 75 -7.07 -63.24 0.24
C GLN A 75 -7.15 -64.76 0.35
N VAL A 76 -6.62 -65.46 -0.65
CA VAL A 76 -6.54 -66.93 -0.64
C VAL A 76 -5.22 -67.37 0.00
N ASP A 77 -5.27 -68.31 0.94
CA ASP A 77 -4.06 -68.87 1.55
C ASP A 77 -3.22 -69.63 0.50
N GLU A 78 -1.96 -69.19 0.32
CA GLU A 78 -1.01 -69.79 -0.60
C GLU A 78 -0.62 -71.22 -0.22
N LYS A 79 -0.65 -71.57 1.07
CA LYS A 79 -0.16 -72.86 1.59
C LYS A 79 -0.96 -74.05 1.04
N ASP A 80 -2.24 -73.82 0.77
CA ASP A 80 -3.16 -74.85 0.29
C ASP A 80 -3.35 -74.85 -1.24
N ALA A 81 -2.74 -73.90 -1.95
CA ALA A 81 -2.99 -73.65 -3.37
C ALA A 81 -2.46 -74.76 -4.31
N GLY A 82 -1.49 -75.57 -3.87
CA GLY A 82 -0.94 -76.68 -4.64
C GLY A 82 -0.43 -76.25 -6.02
N VAL A 83 -0.93 -76.88 -7.09
CA VAL A 83 -0.56 -76.55 -8.49
C VAL A 83 -1.00 -75.14 -8.92
N PHE A 84 -1.97 -74.54 -8.22
CA PHE A 84 -2.50 -73.22 -8.53
C PHE A 84 -1.81 -72.08 -7.77
N ILE A 85 -0.72 -72.35 -7.03
CA ILE A 85 -0.05 -71.33 -6.20
C ILE A 85 0.31 -70.06 -6.97
N LYS A 86 0.72 -70.16 -8.25
CA LYS A 86 1.00 -68.99 -9.09
C LYS A 86 -0.24 -68.16 -9.41
N VAL A 87 -1.39 -68.80 -9.61
CA VAL A 87 -2.67 -68.14 -9.88
C VAL A 87 -3.18 -67.45 -8.61
N VAL A 88 -3.12 -68.14 -7.47
CA VAL A 88 -3.47 -67.57 -6.15
C VAL A 88 -2.65 -66.31 -5.86
N ARG A 89 -1.32 -66.38 -6.05
CA ARG A 89 -0.45 -65.20 -5.91
C ARG A 89 -0.84 -64.05 -6.82
N SER A 90 -1.15 -64.35 -8.08
CA SER A 90 -1.54 -63.33 -9.05
C SER A 90 -2.86 -62.64 -8.68
N ILE A 91 -3.84 -63.40 -8.15
CA ILE A 91 -5.13 -62.85 -7.68
C ILE A 91 -4.93 -62.00 -6.43
N ASN A 92 -4.23 -62.52 -5.40
CA ASN A 92 -3.96 -61.77 -4.17
C ASN A 92 -3.21 -60.47 -4.47
N ARG A 93 -2.21 -60.53 -5.37
CA ARG A 93 -1.45 -59.36 -5.80
C ARG A 93 -2.32 -58.35 -6.53
N MET A 94 -3.20 -58.79 -7.43
CA MET A 94 -4.15 -57.92 -8.10
C MET A 94 -5.09 -57.23 -7.09
N GLY A 95 -5.58 -57.95 -6.08
CA GLY A 95 -6.37 -57.37 -4.99
C GLY A 95 -5.61 -56.31 -4.18
N GLU A 96 -4.33 -56.56 -3.88
CA GLU A 96 -3.46 -55.60 -3.20
C GLU A 96 -3.20 -54.33 -4.04
N ASP A 97 -2.91 -54.50 -5.34
CA ASP A 97 -2.62 -53.40 -6.27
C ASP A 97 -3.85 -52.50 -6.47
N VAL A 98 -5.03 -53.10 -6.61
CA VAL A 98 -6.29 -52.36 -6.67
C VAL A 98 -6.57 -51.69 -5.33
N SER A 99 -6.38 -52.37 -4.19
CA SER A 99 -6.56 -51.78 -2.86
C SER A 99 -5.70 -50.52 -2.68
N ARG A 100 -4.42 -50.60 -3.04
CA ARG A 100 -3.49 -49.46 -2.98
C ARG A 100 -3.97 -48.28 -3.82
N THR A 101 -4.44 -48.57 -5.03
CA THR A 101 -4.94 -47.54 -5.95
C THR A 101 -6.20 -46.86 -5.41
N ILE A 102 -7.16 -47.65 -4.90
CA ILE A 102 -8.40 -47.13 -4.30
C ILE A 102 -8.11 -46.28 -3.06
N LEU A 103 -7.19 -46.72 -2.19
CA LEU A 103 -6.80 -45.94 -1.01
C LEU A 103 -6.14 -44.61 -1.41
N SER A 104 -5.19 -44.64 -2.34
CA SER A 104 -4.52 -43.43 -2.84
C SER A 104 -5.49 -42.46 -3.50
N LEU A 105 -6.47 -42.96 -4.25
CA LEU A 105 -7.49 -42.12 -4.90
C LEU A 105 -8.46 -41.53 -3.88
N SER A 106 -8.83 -42.31 -2.86
CA SER A 106 -9.66 -41.85 -1.73
C SER A 106 -9.00 -40.70 -0.97
N ASP A 107 -7.71 -40.85 -0.62
CA ASP A 107 -6.94 -39.81 0.07
C ASP A 107 -6.80 -38.55 -0.79
N THR A 108 -6.59 -38.72 -2.11
CA THR A 108 -6.53 -37.59 -3.07
C THR A 108 -7.87 -36.86 -3.17
N CYS A 109 -8.99 -37.59 -3.16
CA CYS A 109 -10.32 -36.99 -3.18
C CYS A 109 -10.58 -36.16 -1.91
N GLU A 110 -10.26 -36.70 -0.72
CA GLU A 110 -10.36 -35.96 0.54
C GLU A 110 -9.51 -34.68 0.49
N GLY A 111 -8.28 -34.76 -0.04
CA GLY A 111 -7.42 -33.60 -0.28
C GLY A 111 -8.05 -32.55 -1.19
N MET A 112 -8.58 -32.95 -2.35
CA MET A 112 -9.27 -32.05 -3.29
C MET A 112 -10.50 -31.37 -2.65
N LYS A 113 -11.24 -32.11 -1.82
CA LYS A 113 -12.42 -31.61 -1.11
C LYS A 113 -12.03 -30.52 -0.11
N ASN A 114 -10.95 -30.73 0.64
CA ASN A 114 -10.44 -29.76 1.61
C ASN A 114 -9.94 -28.50 0.90
N VAL A 115 -9.10 -28.63 -0.13
CA VAL A 115 -8.61 -27.49 -0.93
C VAL A 115 -9.77 -26.69 -1.54
N ALA A 116 -10.78 -27.37 -2.08
CA ALA A 116 -11.97 -26.70 -2.60
C ALA A 116 -12.72 -25.93 -1.50
N SER A 117 -12.87 -26.52 -0.30
CA SER A 117 -13.49 -25.84 0.85
C SER A 117 -12.70 -24.59 1.27
N ASP A 118 -11.37 -24.66 1.29
CA ASP A 118 -10.51 -23.52 1.63
C ASP A 118 -10.63 -22.40 0.61
N ILE A 119 -10.61 -22.73 -0.70
CA ILE A 119 -10.84 -21.76 -1.77
C ILE A 119 -12.20 -21.09 -1.63
N LYS A 120 -13.25 -21.82 -1.20
CA LYS A 120 -14.59 -21.25 -0.97
C LYS A 120 -14.56 -20.23 0.17
N VAL A 121 -13.90 -20.55 1.29
CA VAL A 121 -13.75 -19.63 2.44
C VAL A 121 -12.99 -18.37 2.02
N ILE A 122 -11.85 -18.53 1.33
CA ILE A 122 -11.03 -17.42 0.83
C ILE A 122 -11.83 -16.56 -0.16
N SER A 123 -12.62 -17.18 -1.03
CA SER A 123 -13.45 -16.45 -1.99
C SER A 123 -14.56 -15.64 -1.30
N GLU A 124 -15.19 -16.15 -0.25
CA GLU A 124 -16.19 -15.37 0.50
C GLU A 124 -15.52 -14.21 1.24
N GLN A 125 -14.35 -14.41 1.84
CA GLN A 125 -13.57 -13.33 2.45
C GLN A 125 -13.18 -12.25 1.44
N ALA A 126 -12.68 -12.66 0.27
CA ALA A 126 -12.33 -11.75 -0.82
C ALA A 126 -13.55 -10.95 -1.31
N LYS A 127 -14.74 -11.58 -1.37
CA LYS A 127 -15.99 -10.90 -1.71
C LYS A 127 -16.37 -9.84 -0.67
N GLN A 128 -16.24 -10.13 0.63
CA GLN A 128 -16.45 -9.13 1.68
C GLN A 128 -15.45 -7.97 1.55
N GLY A 129 -14.18 -8.26 1.26
CA GLY A 129 -13.16 -7.24 1.00
C GLY A 129 -13.50 -6.34 -0.20
N VAL A 130 -14.10 -6.88 -1.26
CA VAL A 130 -14.57 -6.07 -2.40
C VAL A 130 -15.72 -5.15 -2.02
N LEU A 131 -16.67 -5.59 -1.19
CA LEU A 131 -17.78 -4.74 -0.71
C LEU A 131 -17.27 -3.58 0.15
N GLU A 132 -16.31 -3.83 1.03
CA GLU A 132 -15.67 -2.77 1.81
C GLU A 132 -14.93 -1.78 0.90
N GLN A 133 -14.18 -2.29 -0.09
CA GLN A 133 -13.48 -1.46 -1.06
C GLN A 133 -14.45 -0.59 -1.87
N GLU A 134 -15.61 -1.12 -2.27
CA GLU A 134 -16.65 -0.36 -2.95
C GLU A 134 -17.15 0.81 -2.09
N HIS A 135 -17.45 0.55 -0.82
CA HIS A 135 -17.88 1.58 0.13
C HIS A 135 -16.83 2.69 0.33
N GLN A 136 -15.57 2.30 0.53
CA GLN A 136 -14.46 3.27 0.68
C GLN A 136 -14.26 4.10 -0.60
N THR A 137 -14.47 3.50 -1.77
CA THR A 137 -14.35 4.19 -3.06
C THR A 137 -15.47 5.22 -3.26
N GLU A 138 -16.70 4.91 -2.83
CA GLU A 138 -17.83 5.85 -2.85
C GLU A 138 -17.61 7.05 -1.91
N LEU A 139 -17.11 6.79 -0.70
CA LEU A 139 -16.74 7.85 0.25
C LEU A 139 -15.63 8.74 -0.32
N ALA A 140 -14.60 8.14 -0.93
CA ALA A 140 -13.54 8.88 -1.58
C ALA A 140 -14.08 9.75 -2.73
N ALA A 141 -14.96 9.22 -3.59
CA ALA A 141 -15.57 9.99 -4.68
C ALA A 141 -16.35 11.21 -4.16
N THR A 142 -17.09 11.04 -3.06
CA THR A 142 -17.81 12.13 -2.39
C THR A 142 -16.84 13.19 -1.86
N ALA A 143 -15.77 12.77 -1.20
CA ALA A 143 -14.74 13.67 -0.67
C ALA A 143 -14.04 14.48 -1.77
N ILE A 144 -13.73 13.86 -2.92
CA ILE A 144 -13.16 14.55 -4.07
C ILE A 144 -14.15 15.57 -4.65
N THR A 145 -15.42 15.22 -4.77
CA THR A 145 -16.46 16.15 -5.24
C THR A 145 -16.55 17.38 -4.34
N GLN A 146 -16.50 17.19 -3.02
CA GLN A 146 -16.49 18.30 -2.05
C GLN A 146 -15.18 19.12 -2.14
N MET A 147 -14.04 18.48 -2.35
CA MET A 147 -12.76 19.17 -2.54
C MET A 147 -12.77 20.05 -3.79
N VAL A 148 -13.29 19.54 -4.92
CA VAL A 148 -13.44 20.32 -6.17
C VAL A 148 -14.25 21.59 -5.94
N SER A 149 -15.40 21.46 -5.27
CA SER A 149 -16.24 22.61 -4.90
C SER A 149 -15.51 23.62 -4.01
N THR A 150 -14.75 23.11 -3.03
CA THR A 150 -13.96 23.95 -2.10
C THR A 150 -12.85 24.70 -2.83
N VAL A 151 -12.13 24.03 -3.73
CA VAL A 151 -11.06 24.62 -4.54
C VAL A 151 -11.60 25.72 -5.45
N GLN A 152 -12.77 25.51 -6.08
CA GLN A 152 -13.44 26.55 -6.86
C GLN A 152 -13.82 27.77 -5.99
N ALA A 153 -14.34 27.54 -4.79
CA ALA A 153 -14.66 28.62 -3.86
C ALA A 153 -13.42 29.40 -3.41
N VAL A 154 -12.28 28.72 -3.17
CA VAL A 154 -11.01 29.37 -2.84
C VAL A 154 -10.51 30.23 -3.99
N SER A 155 -10.56 29.73 -5.23
CA SER A 155 -10.20 30.52 -6.43
C SER A 155 -11.07 31.77 -6.58
N GLN A 156 -12.39 31.64 -6.40
CA GLN A 156 -13.33 32.76 -6.44
C GLN A 156 -13.04 33.80 -5.34
N ASN A 157 -12.70 33.35 -4.14
CA ASN A 157 -12.34 34.21 -3.01
C ASN A 157 -11.02 34.94 -3.25
N ALA A 158 -10.02 34.27 -3.85
CA ALA A 158 -8.76 34.88 -4.23
C ALA A 158 -8.97 35.98 -5.28
N ALA A 159 -9.77 35.71 -6.31
CA ALA A 159 -10.13 36.72 -7.31
C ALA A 159 -10.88 37.93 -6.71
N SER A 160 -11.78 37.68 -5.76
CA SER A 160 -12.50 38.74 -5.05
C SER A 160 -11.58 39.57 -4.15
N THR A 161 -10.60 38.92 -3.51
CA THR A 161 -9.57 39.58 -2.68
C THR A 161 -8.67 40.46 -3.53
N ALA A 162 -8.20 39.97 -4.68
CA ALA A 162 -7.39 40.76 -5.62
C ALA A 162 -8.14 42.02 -6.07
N LYS A 163 -9.43 41.89 -6.42
CA LYS A 163 -10.27 43.04 -6.79
C LYS A 163 -10.42 44.06 -5.65
N ALA A 164 -10.62 43.59 -4.42
CA ALA A 164 -10.71 44.47 -3.25
C ALA A 164 -9.38 45.19 -2.97
N ALA A 165 -8.26 44.49 -3.12
CA ALA A 165 -6.92 45.05 -3.04
C ALA A 165 -6.70 46.13 -4.11
N ASP A 166 -7.05 45.90 -5.38
CA ASP A 166 -6.96 46.91 -6.44
C ASP A 166 -7.78 48.18 -6.13
N MET A 167 -8.98 48.02 -5.55
CA MET A 167 -9.80 49.16 -5.11
C MET A 167 -9.14 49.94 -3.96
N ALA A 168 -8.53 49.24 -3.00
CA ALA A 168 -7.78 49.87 -1.92
C ALA A 168 -6.52 50.59 -2.44
N GLN A 169 -5.82 50.01 -3.40
CA GLN A 169 -4.64 50.59 -4.05
C GLN A 169 -4.98 51.90 -4.77
N ASN A 170 -6.11 51.94 -5.47
CA ASN A 170 -6.59 53.15 -6.13
C ASN A 170 -6.98 54.23 -5.11
N SER A 171 -7.62 53.84 -4.00
CA SER A 171 -7.99 54.76 -2.91
C SER A 171 -6.75 55.35 -2.21
N ALA A 172 -5.71 54.53 -2.01
CA ALA A 172 -4.43 54.99 -1.45
C ALA A 172 -3.74 55.98 -2.41
N LYS A 173 -3.67 55.68 -3.71
CA LYS A 173 -3.12 56.60 -4.73
C LYS A 173 -3.88 57.92 -4.81
N GLN A 174 -5.21 57.89 -4.71
CA GLN A 174 -6.02 59.10 -4.69
C GLN A 174 -5.76 59.92 -3.42
N SER A 175 -5.66 59.28 -2.27
CA SER A 175 -5.33 59.93 -0.99
C SER A 175 -3.93 60.54 -1.02
N ASP A 176 -2.98 59.86 -1.65
CA ASP A 176 -1.61 60.32 -1.85
C ASP A 176 -1.57 61.64 -2.64
N HIS A 177 -2.31 61.69 -3.75
CA HIS A 177 -2.46 62.91 -4.55
C HIS A 177 -3.11 64.05 -3.76
N ILE A 178 -4.08 63.75 -2.88
CA ILE A 178 -4.69 64.76 -1.99
C ILE A 178 -3.65 65.29 -1.00
N MET A 179 -2.84 64.43 -0.37
CA MET A 179 -1.78 64.85 0.54
C MET A 179 -0.74 65.75 -0.15
N GLY A 180 -0.31 65.41 -1.36
CA GLY A 180 0.58 66.26 -2.15
C GLY A 180 0.00 67.67 -2.39
N ASN A 181 -1.31 67.76 -2.67
CA ASN A 181 -1.98 69.06 -2.81
C ASN A 181 -2.05 69.83 -1.48
N ILE A 182 -2.25 69.15 -0.35
CA ILE A 182 -2.24 69.78 0.98
C ILE A 182 -0.86 70.34 1.29
N VAL A 183 0.22 69.61 1.02
CA VAL A 183 1.60 70.12 1.19
C VAL A 183 1.80 71.41 0.37
N HIS A 184 1.35 71.42 -0.89
CA HIS A 184 1.45 72.61 -1.74
C HIS A 184 0.67 73.79 -1.16
N LYS A 185 -0.53 73.56 -0.62
CA LYS A 185 -1.34 74.59 0.03
C LYS A 185 -0.70 75.12 1.32
N ILE A 186 -0.13 74.25 2.15
CA ILE A 186 0.58 74.65 3.37
C ILE A 186 1.79 75.51 3.02
N ASN A 187 2.60 75.11 2.04
CA ASN A 187 3.74 75.91 1.59
C ASN A 187 3.32 77.31 1.11
N GLY A 188 2.19 77.40 0.40
CA GLY A 188 1.59 78.68 0.01
C GLY A 188 1.13 79.52 1.21
N MET A 189 0.51 78.88 2.20
CA MET A 189 0.07 79.52 3.44
C MET A 189 1.25 80.05 4.26
N THR A 190 2.31 79.27 4.42
CA THR A 190 3.54 79.69 5.11
C THR A 190 4.16 80.92 4.45
N LYS A 191 4.15 81.00 3.11
CA LYS A 191 4.59 82.20 2.38
C LYS A 191 3.71 83.42 2.71
N GLN A 192 2.39 83.27 2.68
CA GLN A 192 1.46 84.37 3.02
C GLN A 192 1.60 84.83 4.47
N LEU A 193 1.86 83.91 5.40
CA LEU A 193 2.14 84.23 6.81
C LEU A 193 3.44 85.02 6.95
N HIS A 194 4.49 84.66 6.22
CA HIS A 194 5.73 85.43 6.16
C HIS A 194 5.50 86.85 5.60
N ASP A 195 4.74 86.99 4.53
CA ASP A 195 4.42 88.30 3.96
C ASP A 195 3.61 89.15 4.97
N THR A 196 2.64 88.55 5.66
CA THR A 196 1.84 89.22 6.70
C THR A 196 2.69 89.63 7.90
N LYS A 197 3.61 88.77 8.34
CA LYS A 197 4.58 89.07 9.39
C LYS A 197 5.37 90.34 9.04
N ASN A 198 5.90 90.43 7.82
CA ASN A 198 6.66 91.60 7.36
C ASN A 198 5.81 92.89 7.38
N VAL A 199 4.53 92.82 7.00
CA VAL A 199 3.61 93.97 7.06
C VAL A 199 3.40 94.43 8.50
N ILE A 200 3.24 93.50 9.46
CA ILE A 200 3.06 93.84 10.88
C ILE A 200 4.36 94.41 11.48
N GLU A 201 5.53 93.87 11.10
CA GLU A 201 6.83 94.41 11.51
C GLU A 201 7.02 95.85 11.02
N ASN A 202 6.65 96.13 9.77
CA ASN A 202 6.67 97.49 9.22
C ASN A 202 5.71 98.42 9.98
N LEU A 203 4.49 97.97 10.30
CA LEU A 203 3.54 98.75 11.10
C LEU A 203 4.08 99.04 12.51
N ALA A 204 4.76 98.08 13.15
CA ALA A 204 5.42 98.28 14.43
C ALA A 204 6.54 99.33 14.34
N ALA A 205 7.32 99.31 13.25
CA ALA A 205 8.37 100.31 13.00
C ALA A 205 7.77 101.71 12.75
N ASP A 206 6.72 101.81 11.93
CA ASP A 206 6.06 103.08 11.63
C ASP A 206 5.41 103.70 12.86
N THR A 207 4.77 102.88 13.71
CA THR A 207 4.17 103.36 14.96
C THR A 207 5.22 103.84 15.96
N ASN A 208 6.41 103.22 16.02
CA ASN A 208 7.55 103.73 16.79
C ASN A 208 8.04 105.09 16.28
N ASN A 209 8.15 105.25 14.95
CA ASN A 209 8.54 106.52 14.34
C ASN A 209 7.53 107.63 14.65
N ILE A 210 6.23 107.34 14.57
CA ILE A 210 5.17 108.31 14.93
C ILE A 210 5.25 108.67 16.41
N SER A 211 5.50 107.70 17.30
CA SER A 211 5.66 107.95 18.74
C SER A 211 6.75 109.01 19.01
N SER A 212 7.91 108.89 18.35
CA SER A 212 9.01 109.86 18.46
C SER A 212 8.64 111.26 17.95
N ILE A 213 7.87 111.35 16.86
CA ILE A 213 7.36 112.62 16.33
C ILE A 213 6.39 113.27 17.33
N ILE A 214 5.46 112.50 17.91
CA ILE A 214 4.48 112.99 18.87
C ILE A 214 5.16 113.47 20.16
N GLU A 215 6.19 112.76 20.63
CA GLU A 215 7.01 113.21 21.77
C GLU A 215 7.68 114.57 21.48
N THR A 216 8.23 114.75 20.27
CA THR A 216 8.78 116.03 19.83
C THR A 216 7.73 117.14 19.79
N ILE A 217 6.52 116.86 19.28
CA ILE A 217 5.41 117.84 19.25
C ILE A 217 4.97 118.19 20.68
N SER A 218 4.92 117.21 21.58
CA SER A 218 4.56 117.44 22.99
C SER A 218 5.58 118.37 23.66
N GLN A 219 6.88 118.13 23.44
CA GLN A 219 7.96 119.00 23.91
C GLN A 219 7.83 120.42 23.35
N VAL A 220 7.52 120.58 22.06
CA VAL A 220 7.30 121.90 21.42
C VAL A 220 6.07 122.58 22.02
N ALA A 221 4.97 121.86 22.26
CA ALA A 221 3.77 122.40 22.88
C ALA A 221 4.03 122.86 24.32
N GLU A 222 4.79 122.10 25.10
CA GLU A 222 5.18 122.48 26.46
C GLU A 222 6.10 123.71 26.48
N GLN A 223 7.09 123.75 25.58
CA GLN A 223 7.92 124.95 25.37
C GLN A 223 7.09 126.16 24.97
N THR A 224 6.11 125.98 24.09
CA THR A 224 5.20 127.04 23.64
C THR A 224 4.32 127.53 24.80
N ASN A 225 3.83 126.63 25.65
CA ASN A 225 3.07 126.95 26.84
C ASN A 225 3.90 127.77 27.85
N LEU A 226 5.18 127.41 28.06
CA LEU A 226 6.12 128.15 28.91
C LEU A 226 6.45 129.53 28.34
N LEU A 227 6.69 129.64 27.02
CA LEU A 227 6.90 130.92 26.33
C LEU A 227 5.68 131.83 26.44
N ALA A 228 4.48 131.28 26.23
CA ALA A 228 3.22 132.01 26.34
C ALA A 228 2.93 132.45 27.78
N LEU A 229 3.26 131.62 28.78
CA LEU A 229 3.17 131.99 30.20
C LEU A 229 4.09 133.18 30.52
N ASN A 230 5.35 133.13 30.07
CA ASN A 230 6.29 134.24 30.25
C ASN A 230 5.79 135.52 29.57
N ALA A 231 5.21 135.41 28.38
CA ALA A 231 4.61 136.56 27.67
C ALA A 231 3.36 137.12 28.39
N ALA A 232 2.53 136.26 28.98
CA ALA A 232 1.37 136.67 29.78
C ALA A 232 1.79 137.39 31.07
N ILE A 233 2.83 136.89 31.76
CA ILE A 233 3.42 137.54 32.94
C ILE A 233 3.95 138.93 32.58
N GLU A 234 4.72 139.06 31.50
CA GLU A 234 5.30 140.34 31.08
C GLU A 234 4.21 141.32 30.58
N SER A 235 3.15 140.82 29.95
CA SER A 235 1.99 141.62 29.54
C SER A 235 1.19 142.16 30.73
N ALA A 236 1.03 141.36 31.80
CA ALA A 236 0.44 141.82 33.06
C ALA A 236 1.30 142.88 33.76
N ARG A 237 2.63 142.79 33.61
CA ARG A 237 3.61 143.73 34.15
C ARG A 237 3.57 145.10 33.44
N ALA A 238 3.19 145.14 32.16
CA ALA A 238 3.05 146.35 31.35
C ALA A 238 1.73 147.12 31.56
N GLY A 239 0.82 146.65 32.42
CA GLY A 239 -0.43 147.35 32.78
C GLY A 239 -1.38 147.56 31.59
N GLU A 240 -2.00 148.74 31.48
CA GLU A 240 -2.99 149.05 30.42
C GLU A 240 -2.41 148.96 28.98
N HIS A 241 -1.10 149.18 28.79
CA HIS A 241 -0.45 149.06 27.47
C HIS A 241 -0.24 147.61 27.02
N GLY A 242 -0.22 146.63 27.94
CA GLY A 242 0.01 145.20 27.66
C GLY A 242 -1.26 144.39 27.38
N ARG A 243 -2.44 145.00 27.49
CA ARG A 243 -3.73 144.31 27.52
C ARG A 243 -4.06 143.53 26.25
N GLY A 244 -3.68 144.05 25.08
CA GLY A 244 -3.84 143.34 23.80
C GLY A 244 -2.87 142.15 23.65
N PHE A 245 -1.64 142.27 24.15
CA PHE A 245 -0.66 141.20 24.16
C PHE A 245 -0.99 140.11 25.19
N ALA A 246 -1.57 140.47 26.33
CA ALA A 246 -2.05 139.52 27.33
C ALA A 246 -3.11 138.56 26.75
N ILE A 247 -4.06 139.08 25.97
CA ILE A 247 -5.10 138.27 25.31
C ILE A 247 -4.46 137.28 24.33
N VAL A 248 -3.49 137.73 23.52
CA VAL A 248 -2.78 136.86 22.57
C VAL A 248 -1.94 135.81 23.31
N ALA A 249 -1.25 136.18 24.38
CA ALA A 249 -0.46 135.25 25.18
C ALA A 249 -1.32 134.17 25.86
N ASP A 250 -2.49 134.54 26.40
CA ASP A 250 -3.45 133.57 26.96
C ASP A 250 -4.04 132.65 25.87
N GLU A 251 -4.32 133.16 24.67
CA GLU A 251 -4.80 132.35 23.54
C GLU A 251 -3.72 131.36 23.05
N VAL A 252 -2.46 131.80 22.94
CA VAL A 252 -1.32 130.93 22.60
C VAL A 252 -1.09 129.88 23.70
N ARG A 253 -1.22 130.26 24.98
CA ARG A 253 -1.12 129.34 26.12
C ARG A 253 -2.22 128.28 26.08
N ASN A 254 -3.46 128.68 25.79
CA ASN A 254 -4.58 127.77 25.66
C ASN A 254 -4.41 126.83 24.45
N LEU A 255 -3.93 127.35 23.31
CA LEU A 255 -3.61 126.53 22.13
C LEU A 255 -2.48 125.52 22.42
N ALA A 256 -1.43 125.92 23.13
CA ALA A 256 -0.34 125.05 23.54
C ALA A 256 -0.82 123.94 24.50
N LYS A 257 -1.68 124.29 25.47
CA LYS A 257 -2.33 123.32 26.37
C LYS A 257 -3.20 122.32 25.61
N ARG A 258 -4.05 122.79 24.70
CA ARG A 258 -4.88 121.93 23.82
C ARG A 258 -4.03 121.04 22.92
N THR A 259 -2.89 121.55 22.44
CA THR A 259 -1.93 120.76 21.63
C THR A 259 -1.28 119.67 22.48
N SER A 260 -0.84 119.99 23.70
CA SER A 260 -0.30 119.00 24.64
C SER A 260 -1.34 117.93 25.00
N GLU A 261 -2.57 118.32 25.33
CA GLU A 261 -3.68 117.39 25.59
C GLU A 261 -3.95 116.47 24.38
N ALA A 262 -3.98 117.01 23.16
CA ALA A 262 -4.11 116.22 21.94
C ALA A 262 -2.91 115.27 21.70
N THR A 263 -1.67 115.68 22.01
CA THR A 263 -0.50 114.78 21.91
C THR A 263 -0.59 113.61 22.88
N VAL A 264 -1.11 113.81 24.09
CA VAL A 264 -1.31 112.74 25.08
C VAL A 264 -2.34 111.73 24.56
N GLU A 265 -3.47 112.21 24.02
CA GLU A 265 -4.49 111.34 23.41
C GLU A 265 -3.93 110.53 22.24
N ILE A 266 -3.16 111.17 21.34
CA ILE A 266 -2.52 110.46 20.21
C ILE A 266 -1.50 109.45 20.72
N GLN A 267 -0.69 109.80 21.72
CA GLN A 267 0.32 108.90 22.28
C GLN A 267 -0.34 107.65 22.89
N GLN A 268 -1.50 107.80 23.54
CA GLN A 268 -2.29 106.67 24.03
C GLN A 268 -2.82 105.78 22.90
N GLN A 269 -3.25 106.36 21.77
CA GLN A 269 -3.66 105.59 20.59
C GLN A 269 -2.47 104.87 19.93
N ILE A 270 -1.31 105.52 19.81
CA ILE A 270 -0.09 104.92 19.28
C ILE A 270 0.39 103.77 20.17
N ALA A 271 0.35 103.91 21.49
CA ALA A 271 0.65 102.82 22.41
C ALA A 271 -0.32 101.63 22.22
N GLY A 272 -1.60 101.91 21.94
CA GLY A 272 -2.59 100.90 21.56
C GLY A 272 -2.22 100.17 20.26
N LEU A 273 -1.79 100.92 19.23
CA LEU A 273 -1.35 100.36 17.95
C LEU A 273 -0.06 99.54 18.07
N GLN A 274 0.93 100.00 18.84
CA GLN A 274 2.17 99.26 19.12
C GLN A 274 1.87 97.93 19.82
N LYS A 275 1.00 97.95 20.85
CA LYS A 275 0.56 96.74 21.54
C LYS A 275 -0.17 95.79 20.59
N GLY A 276 -1.03 96.33 19.72
CA GLY A 276 -1.74 95.58 18.69
C GLY A 276 -0.79 94.91 17.69
N ALA A 277 0.20 95.65 17.19
CA ALA A 277 1.21 95.15 16.26
C ALA A 277 2.09 94.06 16.90
N HIS A 278 2.54 94.26 18.14
CA HIS A 278 3.34 93.25 18.85
C HIS A 278 2.55 91.95 19.07
N LYS A 279 1.29 92.05 19.50
CA LYS A 279 0.40 90.90 19.63
C LYS A 279 0.14 90.22 18.28
N GLY A 280 0.00 91.00 17.20
CA GLY A 280 -0.11 90.48 15.84
C GLY A 280 1.12 89.68 15.42
N LEU A 281 2.32 90.16 15.75
CA LEU A 281 3.58 89.48 15.47
C LEU A 281 3.70 88.15 16.22
N GLU A 282 3.34 88.11 17.51
CA GLU A 282 3.31 86.89 18.31
C GLU A 282 2.38 85.83 17.71
N VAL A 283 1.17 86.23 17.29
CA VAL A 283 0.21 85.34 16.62
C VAL A 283 0.76 84.84 15.27
N MET A 284 1.46 85.67 14.50
CA MET A 284 2.07 85.24 13.23
C MET A 284 3.19 84.22 13.46
N LEU A 285 4.06 84.42 14.45
CA LEU A 285 5.11 83.46 14.78
C LEU A 285 4.51 82.10 15.20
N HIS A 286 3.45 82.12 16.00
CA HIS A 286 2.73 80.91 16.38
C HIS A 286 2.11 80.20 15.17
N ASN A 287 1.47 80.95 14.26
CA ASN A 287 0.87 80.39 13.04
C ASN A 287 1.91 79.77 12.09
N VAL A 288 3.11 80.35 11.98
CA VAL A 288 4.21 79.77 11.20
C VAL A 288 4.64 78.43 11.80
N SER A 289 4.84 78.37 13.11
CA SER A 289 5.17 77.11 13.80
C SER A 289 4.09 76.03 13.59
N LEU A 290 2.82 76.41 13.67
CA LEU A 290 1.70 75.49 13.47
C LEU A 290 1.64 74.97 12.02
N ALA A 291 1.95 75.84 11.04
CA ALA A 291 2.02 75.46 9.63
C ALA A 291 3.15 74.43 9.39
N ASP A 292 4.32 74.62 10.00
CA ASP A 292 5.45 73.70 9.89
C ASP A 292 5.15 72.33 10.53
N GLU A 293 4.54 72.31 11.73
CA GLU A 293 4.07 71.07 12.35
C GLU A 293 3.03 70.34 11.48
N THR A 294 2.10 71.09 10.89
CA THR A 294 1.08 70.53 9.99
C THR A 294 1.73 69.95 8.74
N ALA A 295 2.72 70.61 8.15
CA ALA A 295 3.47 70.08 7.01
C ALA A 295 4.16 68.76 7.34
N LEU A 296 4.74 68.65 8.55
CA LEU A 296 5.42 67.45 9.01
C LEU A 296 4.43 66.27 9.19
N MET A 297 3.26 66.52 9.78
CA MET A 297 2.19 65.52 9.90
C MET A 297 1.68 65.03 8.53
N VAL A 298 1.53 65.93 7.56
CA VAL A 298 1.11 65.56 6.20
C VAL A 298 2.16 64.69 5.50
N ASN A 299 3.44 64.99 5.66
CA ASN A 299 4.52 64.14 5.12
C ASN A 299 4.53 62.74 5.77
N GLN A 300 4.27 62.64 7.07
CA GLN A 300 4.13 61.35 7.74
C GLN A 300 2.93 60.55 7.20
N ALA A 301 1.79 61.21 6.95
CA ALA A 301 0.62 60.60 6.33
C ALA A 301 0.90 60.11 4.89
N HIS A 302 1.66 60.89 4.11
CA HIS A 302 2.11 60.52 2.77
C HIS A 302 2.95 59.23 2.79
N HIS A 303 3.93 59.13 3.69
CA HIS A 303 4.72 57.91 3.87
C HIS A 303 3.86 56.70 4.25
N ALA A 304 2.93 56.85 5.19
CA ALA A 304 2.03 55.77 5.60
C ALA A 304 1.13 55.29 4.45
N LEU A 305 0.64 56.20 3.59
CA LEU A 305 -0.15 55.84 2.40
C LEU A 305 0.68 55.07 1.37
N ASN A 306 1.95 55.44 1.18
CA ASN A 306 2.86 54.70 0.31
C ASN A 306 3.15 53.29 0.85
N ASP A 307 3.33 53.14 2.16
CA ASP A 307 3.52 51.82 2.78
C ASP A 307 2.27 50.94 2.62
N ILE A 308 1.07 51.52 2.78
CA ILE A 308 -0.20 50.83 2.51
C ILE A 308 -0.26 50.37 1.05
N ALA A 309 0.11 51.21 0.08
CA ALA A 309 0.15 50.83 -1.33
C ALA A 309 1.07 49.63 -1.59
N VAL A 310 2.27 49.61 -1.01
CA VAL A 310 3.19 48.48 -1.16
C VAL A 310 2.60 47.19 -0.57
N GLN A 311 1.98 47.26 0.61
CA GLN A 311 1.32 46.11 1.24
C GLN A 311 0.13 45.61 0.42
N VAL A 312 -0.68 46.51 -0.13
CA VAL A 312 -1.83 46.15 -0.96
C VAL A 312 -1.40 45.46 -2.26
N ASN A 313 -0.35 45.94 -2.94
CA ASN A 313 0.21 45.23 -4.10
C ASN A 313 0.66 43.80 -3.72
N THR A 314 1.27 43.62 -2.56
CA THR A 314 1.66 42.30 -2.07
C THR A 314 0.44 41.39 -1.88
N ILE A 315 -0.69 41.93 -1.39
CA ILE A 315 -1.96 41.18 -1.27
C ILE A 315 -2.50 40.77 -2.64
N THR A 316 -2.44 41.65 -3.65
CA THR A 316 -2.83 41.33 -5.02
C THR A 316 -1.98 40.18 -5.59
N ASP A 317 -0.65 40.25 -5.43
CA ASP A 317 0.27 39.20 -5.88
C ASP A 317 -0.01 37.85 -5.20
N MET A 318 -0.19 37.84 -3.88
CA MET A 318 -0.56 36.63 -3.13
C MET A 318 -1.90 36.06 -3.60
N SER A 319 -2.87 36.92 -3.90
CA SER A 319 -4.18 36.48 -4.41
C SER A 319 -4.06 35.80 -5.77
N HIS A 320 -3.20 36.31 -6.66
CA HIS A 320 -2.92 35.64 -7.94
C HIS A 320 -2.23 34.28 -7.77
N GLN A 321 -1.31 34.17 -6.82
CA GLN A 321 -0.66 32.89 -6.50
C GLN A 321 -1.67 31.87 -5.95
N ILE A 322 -2.57 32.29 -5.05
CA ILE A 322 -3.63 31.42 -4.51
C ILE A 322 -4.57 30.95 -5.64
N ALA A 323 -4.95 31.83 -6.56
CA ALA A 323 -5.78 31.46 -7.70
C ALA A 323 -5.10 30.40 -8.60
N THR A 324 -3.80 30.60 -8.89
CA THR A 324 -3.00 29.65 -9.68
C THR A 324 -2.88 28.30 -8.98
N ALA A 325 -2.53 28.30 -7.69
CA ALA A 325 -2.43 27.09 -6.90
C ALA A 325 -3.78 26.34 -6.80
N SER A 326 -4.89 27.08 -6.73
CA SER A 326 -6.23 26.49 -6.76
C SER A 326 -6.53 25.80 -8.10
N GLU A 327 -6.10 26.38 -9.22
CA GLU A 327 -6.25 25.77 -10.54
C GLU A 327 -5.42 24.48 -10.68
N GLU A 328 -4.22 24.44 -10.10
CA GLU A 328 -3.41 23.21 -10.02
C GLU A 328 -4.08 22.15 -9.14
N GLN A 329 -4.60 22.53 -7.97
CA GLN A 329 -5.34 21.62 -7.09
C GLN A 329 -6.58 21.05 -7.76
N TYR A 330 -7.27 21.83 -8.59
CA TYR A 330 -8.41 21.35 -9.37
C TYR A 330 -8.01 20.20 -10.32
N LYS A 331 -6.90 20.36 -11.05
CA LYS A 331 -6.38 19.32 -11.96
C LYS A 331 -6.01 18.05 -11.21
N VAL A 332 -5.35 18.18 -10.05
CA VAL A 332 -5.01 17.03 -9.20
C VAL A 332 -6.27 16.34 -8.68
N ALA A 333 -7.29 17.10 -8.27
CA ALA A 333 -8.56 16.53 -7.84
C ALA A 333 -9.28 15.76 -8.96
N GLU A 334 -9.23 16.26 -10.20
CA GLU A 334 -9.77 15.55 -11.38
C GLU A 334 -9.01 14.25 -11.67
N GLU A 335 -7.68 14.26 -11.56
CA GLU A 335 -6.86 13.05 -11.70
C GLU A 335 -7.20 12.01 -10.62
N ILE A 336 -7.35 12.45 -9.36
CA ILE A 336 -7.75 11.55 -8.27
C ILE A 336 -9.15 10.99 -8.53
N ASN A 337 -10.10 11.79 -9.03
CA ASN A 337 -11.42 11.31 -9.42
C ASN A 337 -11.34 10.19 -10.47
N ASN A 338 -10.50 10.35 -11.49
CA ASN A 338 -10.28 9.32 -12.51
C ASN A 338 -9.67 8.04 -11.92
N ASN A 339 -8.72 8.17 -10.99
CA ASN A 339 -8.12 7.04 -10.29
C ASN A 339 -9.15 6.30 -9.42
N ILE A 340 -10.04 7.01 -8.73
CA ILE A 340 -11.16 6.44 -7.96
C ILE A 340 -12.08 5.62 -8.88
N CYS A 341 -12.44 6.15 -10.06
CA CYS A 341 -13.23 5.41 -11.04
C CYS A 341 -12.50 4.14 -11.54
N ALA A 342 -11.18 4.20 -11.73
CA ALA A 342 -10.39 3.03 -12.10
C ALA A 342 -10.38 1.97 -10.98
N VAL A 343 -10.24 2.39 -9.71
CA VAL A 343 -10.31 1.50 -8.54
C VAL A 343 -11.69 0.85 -8.42
N ALA A 344 -12.78 1.59 -8.62
CA ALA A 344 -14.13 1.04 -8.63
C ALA A 344 -14.29 -0.06 -9.70
N LYS A 345 -13.77 0.17 -10.91
CA LYS A 345 -13.79 -0.82 -11.99
C LYS A 345 -12.96 -2.06 -11.66
N LEU A 346 -11.80 -1.89 -11.03
CA LEU A 346 -10.97 -3.01 -10.56
C LEU A 346 -11.69 -3.82 -9.48
N ALA A 347 -12.37 -3.16 -8.53
CA ALA A 347 -13.17 -3.82 -7.51
C ALA A 347 -14.27 -4.70 -8.15
N LEU A 348 -15.01 -4.17 -9.12
CA LEU A 348 -16.05 -4.92 -9.85
C LEU A 348 -15.47 -6.14 -10.58
N ASN A 349 -14.34 -5.96 -11.27
CA ASN A 349 -13.64 -7.06 -11.93
C ASN A 349 -13.17 -8.12 -10.93
N ASN A 350 -12.71 -7.70 -9.74
CA ASN A 350 -12.27 -8.59 -8.69
C ASN A 350 -13.46 -9.39 -8.12
N ALA A 351 -14.61 -8.76 -7.87
CA ALA A 351 -15.83 -9.46 -7.48
C ALA A 351 -16.20 -10.57 -8.48
N HIS A 352 -16.15 -10.26 -9.78
CA HIS A 352 -16.44 -11.24 -10.83
C HIS A 352 -15.44 -12.40 -10.83
N ARG A 353 -14.14 -12.11 -10.71
CA ARG A 353 -13.08 -13.14 -10.63
C ARG A 353 -13.24 -14.02 -9.39
N THR A 354 -13.46 -13.42 -8.23
CA THR A 354 -13.70 -14.13 -6.97
C THR A 354 -14.92 -15.05 -7.06
N ASN A 355 -16.02 -14.57 -7.68
CA ASN A 355 -17.19 -15.40 -7.91
C ASN A 355 -16.90 -16.60 -8.82
N ASN A 356 -16.13 -16.39 -9.90
CA ASN A 356 -15.73 -17.49 -10.80
C ASN A 356 -14.81 -18.51 -10.12
N THR A 357 -13.90 -18.04 -9.26
CA THR A 357 -13.04 -18.91 -8.42
C THR A 357 -13.89 -19.75 -7.47
N ASN A 358 -14.86 -19.15 -6.80
CA ASN A 358 -15.80 -19.87 -5.94
C ASN A 358 -16.60 -20.94 -6.70
N LEU A 359 -17.13 -20.59 -7.87
CA LEU A 359 -17.84 -21.55 -8.74
C LEU A 359 -16.93 -22.70 -9.21
N SER A 360 -15.66 -22.41 -9.47
CA SER A 360 -14.68 -23.43 -9.88
C SER A 360 -14.32 -24.36 -8.71
N SER A 361 -14.17 -23.81 -7.50
CA SER A 361 -14.00 -24.60 -6.27
C SER A 361 -15.20 -25.53 -6.05
N LEU A 362 -16.43 -25.05 -6.20
CA LEU A 362 -17.63 -25.90 -6.09
C LEU A 362 -17.62 -27.06 -7.10
N LYS A 363 -17.14 -26.83 -8.33
CA LYS A 363 -16.99 -27.90 -9.32
C LYS A 363 -15.96 -28.94 -8.87
N VAL A 364 -14.78 -28.52 -8.39
CA VAL A 364 -13.74 -29.42 -7.87
C VAL A 364 -14.26 -30.23 -6.67
N TYR A 365 -14.98 -29.58 -5.75
CA TYR A 365 -15.59 -30.23 -4.60
C TYR A 365 -16.58 -31.33 -5.05
N ASN A 366 -17.47 -31.01 -6.00
CA ASN A 366 -18.46 -31.96 -6.50
C ASN A 366 -17.81 -33.13 -7.27
N MET A 367 -16.79 -32.85 -8.09
CA MET A 367 -16.03 -33.89 -8.80
C MET A 367 -15.30 -34.82 -7.82
N SER A 368 -14.74 -34.27 -6.73
CA SER A 368 -14.14 -35.09 -5.67
C SER A 368 -15.18 -35.98 -4.99
N GLN A 369 -16.39 -35.47 -4.70
CA GLN A 369 -17.48 -36.29 -4.16
C GLN A 369 -17.94 -37.37 -5.14
N GLU A 370 -18.00 -37.06 -6.43
CA GLU A 370 -18.36 -38.02 -7.47
C GLU A 370 -17.35 -39.18 -7.53
N ILE A 371 -16.04 -38.87 -7.56
CA ILE A 371 -15.00 -39.89 -7.50
C ILE A 371 -15.13 -40.69 -6.19
N GLY A 372 -15.27 -40.02 -5.05
CA GLY A 372 -15.47 -40.69 -3.75
C GLY A 372 -16.68 -41.64 -3.73
N SER A 373 -17.79 -41.27 -4.37
CA SER A 373 -18.96 -42.13 -4.53
C SER A 373 -18.68 -43.35 -5.41
N LEU A 374 -17.89 -43.21 -6.47
CA LEU A 374 -17.50 -44.34 -7.32
C LEU A 374 -16.60 -45.32 -6.55
N LEU A 375 -15.77 -44.82 -5.63
CA LEU A 375 -14.90 -45.67 -4.80
C LEU A 375 -15.64 -46.47 -3.74
N HIS A 376 -16.85 -46.07 -3.31
CA HIS A 376 -17.63 -46.78 -2.28
C HIS A 376 -17.98 -48.22 -2.67
N ARG A 377 -17.98 -48.55 -3.96
CA ARG A 377 -18.17 -49.92 -4.43
C ARG A 377 -17.06 -50.86 -3.95
N PHE A 378 -15.86 -50.35 -3.71
CA PHE A 378 -14.71 -51.17 -3.33
C PHE A 378 -14.59 -51.28 -1.81
N HIS A 379 -14.65 -52.49 -1.30
CA HIS A 379 -14.35 -52.78 0.10
C HIS A 379 -12.86 -53.04 0.26
N VAL A 380 -12.18 -52.14 0.98
CA VAL A 380 -10.75 -52.25 1.31
C VAL A 380 -10.59 -52.28 2.82
N ASP A 381 -9.95 -53.33 3.34
CA ASP A 381 -9.51 -53.37 4.72
C ASP A 381 -8.16 -52.65 4.85
N LYS A 382 -8.20 -51.40 5.34
CA LYS A 382 -7.01 -50.57 5.57
C LYS A 382 -6.04 -51.22 6.56
N ALA A 383 -6.54 -51.92 7.58
CA ALA A 383 -5.69 -52.55 8.59
C ALA A 383 -4.95 -53.75 7.99
N LEU A 384 -5.66 -54.59 7.22
CA LEU A 384 -5.07 -55.69 6.48
C LEU A 384 -4.03 -55.17 5.47
N PHE A 385 -4.38 -54.16 4.67
CA PHE A 385 -3.46 -53.55 3.70
C PHE A 385 -2.17 -53.04 4.37
N ASN A 386 -2.30 -52.26 5.45
CA ASN A 386 -1.16 -51.72 6.19
C ASN A 386 -0.32 -52.84 6.84
N SER A 387 -0.97 -53.89 7.35
CA SER A 387 -0.26 -55.04 7.95
C SER A 387 0.56 -55.81 6.90
N ASN A 388 0.00 -56.00 5.69
CA ASN A 388 0.70 -56.63 4.57
C ASN A 388 1.86 -55.76 4.10
N GLN A 389 1.68 -54.45 4.06
CA GLN A 389 2.75 -53.51 3.73
C GLN A 389 3.86 -53.51 4.78
N ALA A 390 3.53 -53.60 6.07
CA ALA A 390 4.51 -53.68 7.16
C ALA A 390 5.28 -55.01 7.20
N LEU A 391 4.63 -56.11 6.78
CA LEU A 391 5.28 -57.42 6.60
C LEU A 391 6.16 -57.46 5.34
N SER A 392 5.86 -56.64 4.33
CA SER A 392 6.71 -56.48 3.16
C SER A 392 7.99 -55.73 3.53
N LYS A 393 9.15 -56.23 3.08
CA LYS A 393 10.43 -55.55 3.31
C LYS A 393 10.49 -54.31 2.41
N LEU A 394 10.00 -53.17 2.91
CA LEU A 394 10.07 -51.88 2.23
C LEU A 394 11.53 -51.52 1.93
N PHE A 395 11.76 -50.99 0.72
CA PHE A 395 13.08 -50.59 0.26
C PHE A 395 13.49 -49.22 0.83
N VAL A 396 12.52 -48.32 0.92
CA VAL A 396 12.66 -47.00 1.57
C VAL A 396 11.51 -46.82 2.55
N THR A 397 11.82 -46.49 3.80
CA THR A 397 10.83 -46.18 4.83
C THR A 397 10.74 -44.67 5.02
N TRP A 398 9.52 -44.14 5.11
CA TRP A 398 9.34 -42.75 5.55
C TRP A 398 9.71 -42.62 7.04
N GLY A 399 10.49 -41.61 7.37
CA GLY A 399 10.96 -41.33 8.73
C GLY A 399 11.23 -39.84 8.95
N PRO A 400 11.47 -39.42 10.21
CA PRO A 400 11.72 -38.01 10.56
C PRO A 400 12.87 -37.38 9.78
N GLU A 401 13.82 -38.19 9.31
CA GLU A 401 14.94 -37.74 8.51
C GLU A 401 14.55 -37.23 7.11
N LEU A 402 13.44 -37.71 6.54
CA LEU A 402 12.90 -37.28 5.24
C LEU A 402 11.86 -36.16 5.36
N ASP A 403 11.42 -35.85 6.58
CA ASP A 403 10.56 -34.71 6.84
C ASP A 403 11.38 -33.41 6.74
N ILE A 404 10.97 -32.52 5.84
CA ILE A 404 11.63 -31.22 5.65
C ILE A 404 10.89 -30.08 6.37
N GLY A 405 9.73 -30.32 6.97
CA GLY A 405 8.92 -29.32 7.66
C GLY A 405 7.94 -28.56 6.77
N MET A 406 7.79 -28.93 5.50
CA MET A 406 6.79 -28.36 4.57
C MET A 406 5.73 -29.43 4.26
N PRO A 407 4.50 -29.35 4.80
CA PRO A 407 3.51 -30.42 4.73
C PRO A 407 3.16 -30.87 3.31
N GLU A 408 3.02 -29.93 2.37
CA GLU A 408 2.68 -30.23 0.98
C GLU A 408 3.82 -30.97 0.27
N ILE A 409 5.06 -30.48 0.40
CA ILE A 409 6.24 -31.13 -0.18
C ILE A 409 6.48 -32.50 0.46
N ASN A 410 6.34 -32.61 1.78
CA ASN A 410 6.42 -33.90 2.49
C ASN A 410 5.39 -34.89 1.97
N ARG A 411 4.15 -34.47 1.68
CA ARG A 411 3.13 -35.32 1.08
C ARG A 411 3.58 -35.82 -0.30
N GLN A 412 4.17 -34.95 -1.13
CA GLN A 412 4.70 -35.33 -2.44
C GLN A 412 5.89 -36.30 -2.32
N HIS A 413 6.77 -36.09 -1.34
CA HIS A 413 7.88 -37.01 -1.04
C HIS A 413 7.41 -38.38 -0.56
N GLN A 414 6.40 -38.43 0.31
CA GLN A 414 5.77 -39.70 0.73
C GLN A 414 5.23 -40.48 -0.46
N ARG A 415 4.67 -39.78 -1.46
CA ARG A 415 4.21 -40.41 -2.70
C ARG A 415 5.37 -40.91 -3.55
N LEU A 416 6.48 -40.16 -3.68
CA LEU A 416 7.70 -40.64 -4.33
C LEU A 416 8.26 -41.91 -3.66
N VAL A 417 8.33 -41.93 -2.33
CA VAL A 417 8.72 -43.12 -1.55
C VAL A 417 7.79 -44.30 -1.85
N SER A 418 6.48 -44.06 -1.94
CA SER A 418 5.50 -45.09 -2.31
C SER A 418 5.76 -45.66 -3.70
N LEU A 419 6.02 -44.82 -4.71
CA LEU A 419 6.31 -45.23 -6.08
C LEU A 419 7.63 -46.00 -6.20
N ILE A 420 8.67 -45.60 -5.46
CA ILE A 420 9.95 -46.33 -5.43
C ILE A 420 9.78 -47.72 -4.80
N ASN A 421 9.02 -47.82 -3.71
CA ASN A 421 8.73 -49.12 -3.09
C ASN A 421 7.88 -50.01 -4.02
N GLU A 422 6.97 -49.43 -4.79
CA GLU A 422 6.21 -50.14 -5.83
C GLU A 422 7.11 -50.66 -6.95
N LEU A 423 8.04 -49.84 -7.44
CA LEU A 423 9.04 -50.25 -8.43
C LEU A 423 9.93 -51.38 -7.89
N HIS A 424 10.43 -51.26 -6.65
CA HIS A 424 11.25 -52.28 -6.01
C HIS A 424 10.53 -53.63 -5.95
N ARG A 425 9.27 -53.63 -5.51
CA ARG A 425 8.45 -54.85 -5.44
C ARG A 425 8.24 -55.44 -6.83
N THR A 426 7.99 -54.59 -7.83
CA THR A 426 7.79 -55.01 -9.22
C THR A 426 9.04 -55.66 -9.81
N LEU A 427 10.23 -55.14 -9.50
CA LEU A 427 11.51 -55.70 -9.91
C LEU A 427 11.89 -56.98 -9.15
N SER A 428 11.42 -57.13 -7.91
CA SER A 428 11.72 -58.29 -7.05
C SER A 428 10.82 -59.51 -7.31
N GLU A 429 9.70 -59.31 -7.99
CA GLU A 429 8.69 -60.33 -8.30
C GLU A 429 8.63 -60.63 -9.81
N ASP A 430 7.91 -61.69 -10.21
CA ASP A 430 7.78 -62.15 -11.61
C ASP A 430 6.84 -61.25 -12.45
N TYR A 431 7.07 -59.93 -12.45
CA TYR A 431 6.37 -58.97 -13.31
C TYR A 431 6.96 -58.96 -14.73
N GLY A 432 6.10 -58.78 -15.74
CA GLY A 432 6.55 -58.57 -17.12
C GLY A 432 7.24 -57.21 -17.32
N LEU A 433 8.17 -57.16 -18.28
CA LEU A 433 8.94 -55.96 -18.65
C LEU A 433 8.06 -54.71 -18.90
N GLU A 434 6.88 -54.91 -19.50
CA GLU A 434 5.95 -53.82 -19.79
C GLU A 434 5.30 -53.20 -18.54
N ALA A 435 5.14 -53.97 -17.45
CA ALA A 435 4.65 -53.42 -16.19
C ALA A 435 5.72 -52.54 -15.53
N ILE A 436 6.98 -53.00 -15.55
CA ILE A 436 8.13 -52.24 -15.04
C ILE A 436 8.25 -50.91 -15.79
N LYS A 437 8.18 -50.92 -17.12
CA LYS A 437 8.22 -49.69 -17.94
C LYS A 437 7.15 -48.66 -17.56
N ARG A 438 5.92 -49.10 -17.30
CA ARG A 438 4.82 -48.20 -16.89
C ARG A 438 5.06 -47.56 -15.53
N ILE A 439 5.58 -48.32 -14.56
CA ILE A 439 5.88 -47.79 -13.22
C ILE A 439 7.05 -46.82 -13.28
N VAL A 440 8.10 -47.14 -14.04
CA VAL A 440 9.23 -46.20 -14.26
C VAL A 440 8.74 -44.91 -14.93
N GLN A 441 7.86 -45.00 -15.93
CA GLN A 441 7.27 -43.81 -16.56
C GLN A 441 6.47 -42.99 -15.55
N GLY A 442 5.61 -43.63 -14.75
CA GLY A 442 4.83 -42.93 -13.72
C GLY A 442 5.71 -42.25 -12.65
N LEU A 443 6.84 -42.86 -12.30
CA LEU A 443 7.84 -42.24 -11.42
C LEU A 443 8.45 -40.99 -12.07
N VAL A 444 8.88 -41.07 -13.34
CA VAL A 444 9.41 -39.92 -14.09
C VAL A 444 8.38 -38.78 -14.15
N ASP A 445 7.14 -39.10 -14.52
CA ASP A 445 6.08 -38.10 -14.66
C ASP A 445 5.77 -37.42 -13.31
N TYR A 446 5.69 -38.20 -12.23
CA TYR A 446 5.43 -37.65 -10.90
C TYR A 446 6.59 -36.79 -10.40
N THR A 447 7.83 -37.26 -10.58
CA THR A 447 9.04 -36.51 -10.20
C THR A 447 9.13 -35.18 -10.96
N ALA A 448 8.85 -35.15 -12.25
CA ALA A 448 8.86 -33.92 -13.04
C ALA A 448 7.80 -32.90 -12.55
N ASN A 449 6.60 -33.37 -12.19
CA ASN A 449 5.55 -32.52 -11.64
C ASN A 449 5.93 -31.96 -10.25
N HIS A 450 6.52 -32.81 -9.41
CA HIS A 450 7.01 -32.40 -8.09
C HIS A 450 8.10 -31.32 -8.19
N PHE A 451 9.08 -31.51 -9.07
CA PHE A 451 10.11 -30.49 -9.33
C PHE A 451 9.53 -29.18 -9.86
N SER A 452 8.56 -29.26 -10.76
CA SER A 452 7.88 -28.06 -11.27
C SER A 452 7.21 -27.27 -10.14
N TYR A 453 6.63 -27.97 -9.15
CA TYR A 453 6.03 -27.34 -7.98
C TYR A 453 7.07 -26.65 -7.09
N GLU A 454 8.21 -27.28 -6.82
CA GLU A 454 9.32 -26.65 -6.07
C GLU A 454 9.91 -25.45 -6.80
N GLU A 455 10.08 -25.57 -8.12
CA GLU A 455 10.60 -24.49 -8.96
C GLU A 455 9.65 -23.28 -8.99
N GLU A 456 8.33 -23.51 -8.96
CA GLU A 456 7.33 -22.44 -8.81
C GLU A 456 7.48 -21.74 -7.45
N LEU A 457 7.74 -22.49 -6.37
CA LEU A 457 8.06 -21.90 -5.06
C LEU A 457 9.37 -21.10 -5.11
N PHE A 458 10.39 -21.59 -5.81
CA PHE A 458 11.66 -20.87 -5.96
C PHE A 458 11.47 -19.53 -6.67
N GLU A 459 10.66 -19.48 -7.73
CA GLU A 459 10.34 -18.25 -8.44
C GLU A 459 9.51 -17.30 -7.58
N ARG A 460 8.50 -17.82 -6.88
CA ARG A 460 7.60 -17.03 -6.03
C ARG A 460 8.32 -16.38 -4.84
N PHE A 461 9.25 -17.11 -4.22
CA PHE A 461 9.97 -16.65 -3.02
C PHE A 461 11.39 -16.16 -3.31
N GLY A 462 11.83 -16.18 -4.57
CA GLY A 462 13.14 -15.67 -4.99
C GLY A 462 14.32 -16.48 -4.45
N TYR A 463 14.25 -17.81 -4.48
CA TYR A 463 15.30 -18.68 -3.95
C TYR A 463 16.64 -18.49 -4.72
N PRO A 464 17.73 -18.06 -4.05
CA PRO A 464 18.97 -17.65 -4.73
C PRO A 464 19.68 -18.76 -5.51
N GLN A 465 19.47 -20.03 -5.14
CA GLN A 465 20.10 -21.18 -5.79
C GLN A 465 19.18 -21.90 -6.78
N SER A 466 18.09 -21.26 -7.21
CA SER A 466 17.08 -21.84 -8.11
C SER A 466 17.69 -22.50 -9.35
N GLU A 467 18.56 -21.79 -10.09
CA GLU A 467 19.17 -22.34 -11.32
C GLU A 467 20.04 -23.58 -11.07
N SER A 468 20.86 -23.55 -10.01
CA SER A 468 21.66 -24.71 -9.59
C SER A 468 20.79 -25.90 -9.18
N HIS A 469 19.62 -25.62 -8.59
CA HIS A 469 18.65 -26.64 -8.21
C HIS A 469 17.94 -27.24 -9.44
N LYS A 470 17.49 -26.40 -10.38
CA LYS A 470 16.90 -26.81 -11.67
C LYS A 470 17.85 -27.69 -12.50
N GLU A 471 19.15 -27.39 -12.50
CA GLU A 471 20.15 -28.24 -13.14
C GLU A 471 20.21 -29.65 -12.53
N LYS A 472 20.14 -29.76 -11.19
CA LYS A 472 20.09 -31.08 -10.49
C LYS A 472 18.81 -31.84 -10.85
N HIS A 473 17.66 -31.18 -10.93
CA HIS A 473 16.39 -31.77 -11.37
C HIS A 473 16.51 -32.34 -12.79
N GLY A 474 17.03 -31.55 -13.72
CA GLY A 474 17.25 -31.97 -15.11
C GLY A 474 18.20 -33.17 -15.23
N GLN A 475 19.27 -33.20 -14.43
CA GLN A 475 20.20 -34.32 -14.37
C GLN A 475 19.52 -35.61 -13.90
N LEU A 476 18.69 -35.56 -12.85
CA LEU A 476 17.95 -36.73 -12.39
C LEU A 476 17.02 -37.25 -13.49
N VAL A 477 16.16 -36.38 -14.02
CA VAL A 477 15.16 -36.78 -15.03
C VAL A 477 15.87 -37.43 -16.22
N GLY A 478 16.99 -36.84 -16.67
CA GLY A 478 17.83 -37.40 -17.72
C GLY A 478 18.37 -38.80 -17.39
N GLN A 479 18.87 -39.01 -16.17
CA GLN A 479 19.40 -40.30 -15.72
C GLN A 479 18.30 -41.37 -15.61
N VAL A 480 17.13 -41.05 -15.07
CA VAL A 480 16.00 -41.99 -15.00
C VAL A 480 15.48 -42.36 -16.40
N LEU A 481 15.43 -41.40 -17.33
CA LEU A 481 15.08 -41.66 -18.73
C LEU A 481 16.11 -42.56 -19.44
N ASP A 482 17.40 -42.44 -19.10
CA ASP A 482 18.43 -43.34 -19.62
C ASP A 482 18.24 -44.78 -19.12
N PHE A 483 17.98 -44.95 -17.82
CA PHE A 483 17.61 -46.23 -17.24
C PHE A 483 16.38 -46.83 -17.93
N GLN A 484 15.34 -46.03 -18.18
CA GLN A 484 14.15 -46.49 -18.89
C GLN A 484 14.48 -47.02 -20.29
N LYS A 485 15.36 -46.34 -21.04
CA LYS A 485 15.83 -46.80 -22.37
C LYS A 485 16.60 -48.11 -22.28
N ARG A 486 17.47 -48.25 -21.28
CA ARG A 486 18.28 -49.46 -21.03
C ARG A 486 17.41 -50.66 -20.65
N VAL A 487 16.44 -50.47 -19.73
CA VAL A 487 15.39 -51.46 -19.43
C VAL A 487 14.63 -51.84 -20.70
N GLY A 488 14.30 -50.86 -21.55
CA GLY A 488 13.62 -51.10 -22.82
C GLY A 488 14.38 -51.97 -23.82
N LYS A 489 15.71 -52.02 -23.73
CA LYS A 489 16.60 -52.89 -24.52
C LYS A 489 16.79 -54.27 -23.90
N GLY A 490 16.22 -54.53 -22.72
CA GLY A 490 16.39 -55.78 -21.99
C GLY A 490 17.70 -55.87 -21.19
N GLU A 491 18.35 -54.73 -20.90
CA GLU A 491 19.48 -54.70 -19.97
C GLU A 491 18.99 -54.93 -18.54
N ASP A 492 19.70 -55.78 -17.80
CA ASP A 492 19.46 -55.95 -16.36
C ASP A 492 20.10 -54.80 -15.59
N VAL A 493 19.28 -53.81 -15.25
CA VAL A 493 19.68 -52.59 -14.54
C VAL A 493 18.92 -52.43 -13.23
N ALA A 494 18.27 -53.50 -12.74
CA ALA A 494 17.36 -53.42 -11.60
C ALA A 494 18.06 -52.92 -10.33
N ASP A 495 19.17 -53.56 -9.95
CA ASP A 495 19.94 -53.19 -8.75
C ASP A 495 20.58 -51.80 -8.90
N GLU A 496 21.08 -51.48 -10.10
CA GLU A 496 21.69 -50.18 -10.42
C GLU A 496 20.66 -49.04 -10.27
N LEU A 497 19.48 -49.20 -10.90
CA LEU A 497 18.38 -48.26 -10.84
C LEU A 497 17.85 -48.09 -9.40
N MET A 498 17.63 -49.19 -8.68
CA MET A 498 17.11 -49.11 -7.31
C MET A 498 18.14 -48.46 -6.36
N SER A 499 19.42 -48.80 -6.49
CA SER A 499 20.48 -48.15 -5.72
C SER A 499 20.59 -46.66 -6.04
N PHE A 500 20.48 -46.30 -7.33
CA PHE A 500 20.48 -44.91 -7.78
C PHE A 500 19.32 -44.13 -7.20
N LEU A 501 18.07 -44.61 -7.37
CA LEU A 501 16.87 -43.94 -6.89
C LEU A 501 16.85 -43.75 -5.37
N ARG A 502 17.29 -44.76 -4.60
CA ARG A 502 17.40 -44.63 -3.14
C ARG A 502 18.44 -43.61 -2.72
N SER A 503 19.64 -43.72 -3.28
CA SER A 503 20.74 -42.81 -2.96
C SER A 503 20.38 -41.39 -3.34
N TRP A 504 19.78 -41.19 -4.51
CA TRP A 504 19.37 -39.88 -4.97
C TRP A 504 18.24 -39.31 -4.10
N LEU A 505 17.13 -40.04 -3.93
CA LEU A 505 15.97 -39.56 -3.16
C LEU A 505 16.37 -39.17 -1.73
N VAL A 506 17.11 -40.03 -1.04
CA VAL A 506 17.52 -39.76 0.34
C VAL A 506 18.48 -38.58 0.41
N ASN A 507 19.49 -38.50 -0.48
CA ASN A 507 20.44 -37.39 -0.44
C ASN A 507 19.81 -36.06 -0.89
N HIS A 508 18.89 -36.08 -1.84
CA HIS A 508 18.22 -34.89 -2.33
C HIS A 508 17.32 -34.30 -1.24
N ILE A 509 16.38 -35.11 -0.72
CA ILE A 509 15.49 -34.70 0.37
C ILE A 509 16.26 -34.24 1.61
N GLN A 510 17.26 -35.02 2.05
CA GLN A 510 17.96 -34.71 3.30
C GLN A 510 18.94 -33.54 3.19
N LYS A 511 19.40 -33.19 2.00
CA LYS A 511 20.40 -32.13 1.81
C LYS A 511 19.84 -30.99 0.98
N SER A 512 19.57 -31.24 -0.30
CA SER A 512 19.13 -30.18 -1.23
C SER A 512 17.78 -29.58 -0.81
N ASP A 513 16.83 -30.41 -0.38
CA ASP A 513 15.47 -29.91 -0.13
C ASP A 513 15.39 -29.22 1.23
N LYS A 514 16.05 -29.80 2.24
CA LYS A 514 16.23 -29.14 3.55
C LYS A 514 16.98 -27.80 3.44
N GLU A 515 17.93 -27.67 2.52
CA GLU A 515 18.66 -26.42 2.28
C GLU A 515 17.72 -25.29 1.83
N TYR A 516 16.83 -25.53 0.86
CA TYR A 516 15.88 -24.50 0.45
C TYR A 516 14.75 -24.30 1.47
N THR A 517 14.38 -25.34 2.23
CA THR A 517 13.22 -25.27 3.13
C THR A 517 13.39 -24.20 4.21
N THR A 518 14.59 -24.09 4.78
CA THR A 518 14.90 -23.03 5.77
C THR A 518 14.69 -21.63 5.17
N PHE A 519 15.09 -21.46 3.90
CA PHE A 519 14.87 -20.21 3.18
C PHE A 519 13.38 -19.96 2.94
N LEU A 520 12.66 -20.92 2.37
CA LEU A 520 11.24 -20.77 2.04
C LEU A 520 10.39 -20.47 3.28
N LEU A 521 10.58 -21.21 4.38
CA LEU A 521 9.86 -20.98 5.64
C LEU A 521 10.13 -19.58 6.21
N SER A 522 11.39 -19.10 6.14
CA SER A 522 11.74 -17.74 6.61
C SER A 522 11.12 -16.61 5.75
N HIS A 523 10.68 -16.92 4.53
CA HIS A 523 10.02 -15.99 3.62
C HIS A 523 8.49 -16.20 3.57
N GLY A 524 7.94 -16.99 4.50
CA GLY A 524 6.49 -17.16 4.67
C GLY A 524 5.86 -18.20 3.75
N ALA A 525 6.63 -19.14 3.21
CA ALA A 525 6.06 -20.37 2.65
C ALA A 525 5.51 -21.24 3.80
N GLU A 526 4.39 -21.93 3.56
CA GLU A 526 3.73 -22.84 4.51
C GLU A 526 3.67 -24.27 3.98
#